data_AF-A0A5B7DJ20-F1
#
_entry.id   AF-A0A5B7DJ20-F1
#
_cell.length_a   1.000
_cell.length_b   1.000
_cell.length_c   1.000
_cell.angle_alpha   90.00
_cell.angle_beta   90.00
_cell.angle_gamma   90.00
#
_symmetry.space_group_name_H-M   'P 1'
#
loop_
_entity.id
_entity.type
_entity.pdbx_description
1 polymer ?
#
loop_
_entity_poly.entity_id
_entity_poly.type
_entity_poly.pdbx_seq_one_letter_code
_entity_poly.pdbx_strand_id
1 'polypeptide(L)'
;MNQAEIRKLIPAVRVAINAKHRKFSNPKGPEGRMMMLRKTVTELVKLERVELNYHRGDEARGYAERLIAMATKHGDRHIPTMEMANYWLTEKQLVHKLFKDCPR
;
A
#
# COMPACT_ATOMS: atom_id res chain seq x y z
N MET A 1 -5.19 29.28 2.58
CA MET A 1 -4.55 28.18 3.33
C MET A 1 -3.41 27.64 2.49
N ASN A 2 -2.20 27.52 3.04
CA ASN A 2 -1.06 26.97 2.32
C ASN A 2 -1.19 25.43 2.28
N GLN A 3 -0.86 24.79 1.17
CA GLN A 3 -1.01 23.34 0.97
C GLN A 3 -0.23 22.51 2.01
N ALA A 4 0.82 23.10 2.60
CA ALA A 4 1.59 22.55 3.71
C ALA A 4 0.83 22.51 5.06
N GLU A 5 -0.12 23.43 5.30
CA GLU A 5 -0.91 23.46 6.54
C GLU A 5 -2.04 22.42 6.53
N ILE A 6 -2.60 22.15 5.35
CA ILE A 6 -3.63 21.10 5.14
C ILE A 6 -3.06 19.72 5.52
N ARG A 7 -1.78 19.45 5.27
CA ARG A 7 -1.13 18.17 5.57
C ARG A 7 -0.97 17.88 7.06
N LYS A 8 -0.85 18.92 7.90
CA LYS A 8 -0.79 18.77 9.36
C LYS A 8 -2.14 18.32 9.95
N LEU A 9 -3.23 18.49 9.19
CA LEU A 9 -4.58 18.12 9.59
C LEU A 9 -4.95 16.67 9.19
N ILE A 10 -4.16 16.04 8.32
CA ILE A 10 -4.37 14.64 7.95
C ILE A 10 -3.80 13.77 9.09
N PRO A 11 -4.63 13.00 9.81
CA PRO A 11 -4.12 12.08 10.82
C PRO A 11 -3.11 11.14 10.16
N ALA A 12 -1.94 10.97 10.78
CA ALA A 12 -0.99 9.96 10.30
C ALA A 12 -1.73 8.63 10.16
N VAL A 13 -1.57 7.98 8.99
CA VAL A 13 -2.19 6.68 8.72
C VAL A 13 -1.83 5.74 9.86
N ARG A 14 -2.84 5.35 10.66
CA ARG A 14 -2.65 4.41 11.76
C ARG A 14 -2.50 3.02 11.18
N VAL A 15 -1.27 2.64 10.85
CA VAL A 15 -0.98 1.32 10.29
C VAL A 15 -1.13 0.25 11.38
N ALA A 16 -2.27 -0.44 11.41
CA ALA A 16 -2.49 -1.58 12.29
C ALA A 16 -1.87 -2.85 11.65
N ILE A 17 -0.59 -3.08 11.89
CA ILE A 17 0.09 -4.29 11.42
C ILE A 17 -0.25 -5.44 12.37
N ASN A 18 -1.16 -6.32 11.96
CA ASN A 18 -1.44 -7.55 12.70
C ASN A 18 -0.21 -8.48 12.65
N ALA A 19 0.27 -8.94 13.80
CA ALA A 19 1.40 -9.86 13.90
C ALA A 19 1.12 -11.23 13.25
N LYS A 20 -0.16 -11.59 13.13
CA LYS A 20 -0.61 -12.83 12.49
C LYS A 20 -1.33 -12.51 11.19
N HIS A 21 -0.97 -13.28 10.18
CA HIS A 21 -1.52 -13.21 8.85
C HIS A 21 -2.96 -13.79 8.84
N ARG A 22 -3.86 -13.29 7.98
CA ARG A 22 -5.24 -13.82 7.94
C ARG A 22 -5.25 -15.19 7.27
N LYS A 23 -6.08 -16.09 7.79
CA LYS A 23 -6.24 -17.44 7.23
C LYS A 23 -7.16 -17.37 6.02
N PHE A 24 -6.59 -17.43 4.82
CA PHE A 24 -7.34 -17.70 3.60
C PHE A 24 -6.57 -18.70 2.74
N SER A 25 -7.30 -19.63 2.11
CA SER A 25 -6.70 -20.71 1.33
C SER A 25 -6.09 -20.15 0.04
N ASN A 26 -4.90 -20.65 -0.30
CA ASN A 26 -4.28 -20.41 -1.59
C ASN A 26 -3.70 -21.72 -2.14
N PRO A 27 -4.09 -22.17 -3.35
CA PRO A 27 -3.57 -23.40 -3.95
C PRO A 27 -2.05 -23.44 -4.10
N LYS A 28 -1.41 -22.26 -4.23
CA LYS A 28 0.04 -22.11 -4.42
C LYS A 28 0.79 -21.82 -3.10
N GLY A 29 0.14 -22.06 -1.96
CA GLY A 29 0.75 -21.87 -0.64
C GLY A 29 1.11 -20.41 -0.30
N PRO A 30 2.13 -20.20 0.55
CA PRO A 30 2.51 -18.87 1.06
C PRO A 30 2.98 -17.88 -0.03
N GLU A 31 3.72 -18.36 -1.03
CA GLU A 31 4.20 -17.50 -2.11
C GLU A 31 3.06 -17.04 -3.03
N GLY A 32 2.16 -17.97 -3.39
CA GLY A 32 0.97 -17.65 -4.15
C GLY A 32 0.08 -16.63 -3.45
N ARG A 33 0.04 -16.67 -2.11
CA ARG A 33 -0.67 -15.71 -1.29
C ARG A 33 -0.06 -14.31 -1.41
N MET A 34 1.25 -14.20 -1.34
CA MET A 34 1.94 -12.92 -1.52
C MET A 34 1.70 -12.35 -2.92
N MET A 35 1.78 -13.18 -3.97
CA MET A 35 1.50 -12.74 -5.34
C MET A 35 0.05 -12.24 -5.50
N MET A 36 -0.92 -12.92 -4.89
CA MET A 36 -2.33 -12.52 -4.91
C MET A 36 -2.54 -11.17 -4.21
N LEU A 37 -1.91 -10.97 -3.04
CA LEU A 37 -1.99 -9.71 -2.31
C LEU A 37 -1.34 -8.57 -3.11
N ARG A 38 -0.17 -8.80 -3.72
CA ARG A 38 0.48 -7.83 -4.61
C ARG A 38 -0.41 -7.38 -5.77
N LYS A 39 -1.10 -8.31 -6.43
CA LYS A 39 -2.09 -7.98 -7.47
C LYS A 39 -3.23 -7.12 -6.92
N THR A 40 -3.76 -7.50 -5.76
CA THR A 40 -4.86 -6.78 -5.11
C THR A 40 -4.46 -5.36 -4.72
N VAL A 41 -3.28 -5.17 -4.14
CA VAL A 41 -2.75 -3.85 -3.77
C VAL A 41 -2.47 -3.01 -5.02
N THR A 42 -1.97 -3.64 -6.08
CA THR A 42 -1.75 -2.97 -7.37
C THR A 42 -3.08 -2.47 -7.97
N GLU A 43 -4.11 -3.31 -8.02
CA GLU A 43 -5.47 -2.92 -8.44
C GLU A 43 -6.03 -1.80 -7.57
N LEU A 44 -5.82 -1.87 -6.25
CA LEU A 44 -6.27 -0.84 -5.31
C LEU A 44 -5.62 0.53 -5.58
N VAL A 45 -4.32 0.58 -5.84
CA VAL A 45 -3.64 1.84 -6.18
C VAL A 45 -4.05 2.37 -7.55
N LYS A 46 -4.34 1.46 -8.49
CA LYS A 46 -4.78 1.79 -9.84
C LYS A 46 -6.18 2.39 -9.88
N LEU A 47 -7.14 1.67 -9.28
CA LEU A 47 -8.57 1.98 -9.33
C LEU A 47 -9.06 2.84 -8.16
N GLU A 48 -8.22 3.05 -7.15
CA GLU A 48 -8.51 3.79 -5.90
C GLU A 48 -9.60 3.14 -5.02
N ARG A 49 -10.34 2.17 -5.57
CA ARG A 49 -11.34 1.36 -4.88
C ARG A 49 -11.41 -0.03 -5.53
N VAL A 50 -11.49 -1.07 -4.69
CA VAL A 50 -11.68 -2.46 -5.12
C VAL A 50 -12.63 -3.15 -4.14
N GLU A 51 -13.48 -4.02 -4.65
CA GLU A 51 -14.41 -4.83 -3.85
C GLU A 51 -13.86 -6.25 -3.67
N LEU A 52 -13.76 -6.69 -2.40
CA LEU A 52 -13.07 -7.92 -2.03
C LEU A 52 -13.79 -8.58 -0.85
N ASN A 53 -13.59 -9.88 -0.70
CA ASN A 53 -13.96 -10.59 0.53
C ASN A 53 -13.25 -9.98 1.75
N TYR A 54 -13.96 -9.88 2.88
CA TYR A 54 -13.49 -9.20 4.09
C TYR A 54 -12.06 -9.58 4.50
N HIS A 55 -11.74 -10.88 4.59
CA HIS A 55 -10.41 -11.33 4.99
C HIS A 55 -9.28 -10.90 4.04
N ARG A 56 -9.56 -10.86 2.72
CA ARG A 56 -8.60 -10.43 1.71
C ARG A 56 -8.47 -8.91 1.70
N GLY A 57 -9.60 -8.21 1.83
CA GLY A 57 -9.64 -6.75 1.88
C GLY A 57 -8.94 -6.20 3.11
N ASP A 58 -9.16 -6.79 4.28
CA ASP A 58 -8.54 -6.37 5.55
C ASP A 58 -7.01 -6.50 5.50
N GLU A 59 -6.50 -7.61 4.95
CA GLU A 59 -5.05 -7.81 4.85
C GLU A 59 -4.42 -6.95 3.75
N ALA A 60 -5.06 -6.81 2.59
CA ALA A 60 -4.59 -5.90 1.55
C ALA A 60 -4.59 -4.43 2.03
N ARG A 61 -5.58 -4.03 2.84
CA ARG A 61 -5.64 -2.70 3.46
C ARG A 61 -4.40 -2.43 4.30
N GLY A 62 -3.99 -3.35 5.17
CA GLY A 62 -2.82 -3.16 6.02
C GLY A 62 -1.52 -2.93 5.22
N TYR A 63 -1.33 -3.67 4.13
CA TYR A 63 -0.18 -3.47 3.24
C TYR A 63 -0.24 -2.15 2.46
N ALA A 64 -1.43 -1.76 1.98
CA ALA A 64 -1.64 -0.49 1.31
C ALA A 64 -1.38 0.70 2.24
N GLU A 65 -1.92 0.68 3.46
CA GLU A 65 -1.68 1.69 4.49
C GLU A 65 -0.20 1.81 4.84
N ARG A 66 0.52 0.68 4.92
CA ARG A 66 1.96 0.68 5.15
C ARG A 66 2.73 1.35 4.01
N LEU A 67 2.37 1.06 2.76
CA LEU A 67 2.99 1.70 1.59
C LEU A 67 2.76 3.21 1.59
N ILE A 68 1.53 3.65 1.86
CA ILE A 68 1.20 5.07 1.97
C ILE A 68 2.01 5.72 3.08
N ALA A 69 2.02 5.13 4.29
CA ALA A 69 2.76 5.68 5.42
C ALA A 69 4.26 5.83 5.14
N MET A 70 4.87 4.85 4.45
CA MET A 70 6.27 4.94 4.04
C MET A 70 6.49 6.03 2.99
N ALA A 71 5.59 6.13 2.00
CA ALA A 71 5.65 7.16 0.97
C ALA A 71 5.53 8.57 1.57
N THR A 72 4.57 8.81 2.47
CA THR A 72 4.40 10.09 3.16
C THR A 72 5.60 10.43 4.05
N LYS A 73 6.16 9.45 4.76
CA LYS A 73 7.24 9.70 5.73
C LYS A 73 8.58 10.00 5.05
N HIS A 74 8.92 9.25 4.01
CA HIS A 74 10.26 9.27 3.43
C HIS A 74 10.34 10.02 2.09
N GLY A 75 9.24 10.05 1.32
CA GLY A 75 9.20 10.62 -0.03
C GLY A 75 9.88 9.73 -1.07
N ASP A 76 10.02 10.29 -2.27
CA ASP A 76 10.56 9.66 -3.49
C ASP A 76 12.08 9.45 -3.46
N ARG A 77 12.82 10.26 -2.68
CA ARG A 77 14.29 10.18 -2.59
C ARG A 77 14.82 9.03 -1.73
N HIS A 78 13.95 8.30 -1.03
CA HIS A 78 14.35 7.23 -0.13
C HIS A 78 14.37 5.87 -0.85
N ILE A 79 15.57 5.41 -1.17
CA ILE A 79 15.82 4.14 -1.90
C ILE A 79 15.06 2.95 -1.29
N PRO A 80 15.09 2.69 0.03
CA PRO A 80 14.38 1.54 0.61
C PRO A 80 12.87 1.60 0.39
N THR A 81 12.28 2.79 0.40
CA THR A 81 10.84 2.97 0.20
C THR A 81 10.47 2.79 -1.27
N MET A 82 11.33 3.25 -2.18
CA MET A 82 11.18 3.04 -3.62
C MET A 82 11.27 1.54 -3.97
N GLU A 83 12.25 0.81 -3.42
CA GLU A 83 12.40 -0.63 -3.62
C GLU A 83 11.21 -1.41 -3.09
N MET A 84 10.70 -1.03 -1.91
CA MET A 84 9.51 -1.63 -1.33
C MET A 84 8.26 -1.39 -2.20
N ALA A 85 8.04 -0.15 -2.66
CA ALA A 85 6.95 0.16 -3.58
C ALA A 85 7.09 -0.60 -4.91
N ASN A 86 8.32 -0.70 -5.43
CA ASN A 86 8.65 -1.44 -6.64
C ASN A 86 8.39 -2.95 -6.49
N TYR A 87 8.62 -3.51 -5.31
CA TYR A 87 8.28 -4.90 -5.01
C TYR A 87 6.76 -5.10 -4.97
N TRP A 88 6.03 -4.27 -4.24
CA TRP A 88 4.58 -4.46 -4.06
C TRP A 88 3.76 -4.17 -5.33
N LEU A 89 4.10 -3.12 -6.06
CA LEU A 89 3.40 -2.71 -7.28
C LEU A 89 4.00 -3.44 -8.49
N THR A 90 3.18 -4.29 -9.10
CA THR A 90 3.59 -5.01 -10.32
C THR A 90 3.73 -4.05 -11.51
N GLU A 91 2.86 -3.03 -11.54
CA GLU A 91 2.84 -1.96 -12.54
C GLU A 91 3.75 -0.79 -12.13
N LYS A 92 4.86 -0.58 -12.82
CA LYS A 92 5.90 0.40 -12.43
C LYS A 92 5.45 1.86 -12.56
N GLN A 93 4.55 2.14 -13.50
CA GLN A 93 3.90 3.43 -13.65
C GLN A 93 3.15 3.88 -12.38
N LEU A 94 2.63 2.93 -11.59
CA LEU A 94 1.87 3.25 -10.37
C LEU A 94 2.77 3.66 -9.21
N VAL A 95 4.07 3.32 -9.26
CA VAL A 95 5.04 3.78 -8.26
C VAL A 95 5.10 5.31 -8.32
N HIS A 96 5.21 5.89 -9.51
CA HIS A 96 5.21 7.35 -9.68
C HIS A 96 3.89 7.99 -9.24
N LYS A 97 2.75 7.34 -9.50
CA LYS A 97 1.42 7.78 -9.01
C LYS A 97 1.41 7.89 -7.48
N LEU A 98 1.89 6.85 -6.79
CA LEU A 98 1.93 6.78 -5.33
C LEU A 98 2.68 7.97 -4.69
N PHE A 99 3.84 8.35 -5.24
CA PHE A 99 4.64 9.46 -4.70
C PHE A 99 4.18 10.84 -5.18
N LYS A 100 3.57 10.93 -6.37
CA LYS A 100 3.03 12.19 -6.90
C LYS A 100 1.77 12.62 -6.14
N ASP A 101 0.89 11.67 -5.83
CA ASP A 101 -0.37 11.94 -5.13
C ASP A 101 -0.19 11.98 -3.61
N CYS A 102 0.93 11.44 -3.09
CA CYS A 102 1.33 11.55 -1.69
C CYS A 102 2.66 12.32 -1.49
N PRO A 103 2.71 13.61 -1.88
CA PRO A 103 3.92 14.42 -1.73
C PRO A 103 4.16 14.83 -0.27
N ARG A 104 5.44 14.85 0.12
CA ARG A 104 5.94 15.36 1.41
C ARG A 104 5.64 16.84 1.59
#